data_AF-A0A7D5RH44-F1
#
_entry.id   AF-A0A7D5RH44-F1
#
_cell.length_a   1.000
_cell.length_b   1.000
_cell.length_c   1.000
_cell.angle_alpha   90.00
_cell.angle_beta   90.00
_cell.angle_gamma   90.00
#
_symmetry.space_group_name_H-M   'P 1'
#
loop_
_entity.id
_entity.type
_entity.pdbx_description
1 polymer ?
#
loop_
_entity_poly.entity_id
_entity_poly.type
_entity_poly.pdbx_seq_one_letter_code
_entity_poly.pdbx_strand_id
1 'polypeptide(L)' 'MILILLEMMKKCLNCGKQFDGVERKFCSWQCDENYKKVLRTKIDDAISKDKGHTDSLSKDK' A
#
# COMPACT_ATOMS: atom_id res chain seq x y z
N MET A 1 14.96 35.59 10.10
CA MET A 1 14.94 34.13 10.28
C MET A 1 13.94 33.56 9.31
N ILE A 2 14.44 32.78 8.35
CA ILE A 2 13.74 32.33 7.15
C ILE A 2 12.52 31.50 7.56
N LEU A 3 11.34 32.01 7.24
CA LEU A 3 10.08 31.29 7.37
C LEU A 3 10.18 30.00 6.56
N ILE A 4 10.11 28.91 7.31
CA ILE A 4 10.18 27.52 6.90
C ILE A 4 9.14 27.30 5.79
N LEU A 5 9.58 27.31 4.52
CA LEU A 5 8.89 26.72 3.39
C LEU A 5 8.84 25.20 3.65
N LEU A 6 7.92 24.77 4.50
CA LEU A 6 7.47 23.38 4.56
C LEU A 6 6.70 23.12 3.26
N GLU A 7 7.43 23.00 2.15
CA GLU A 7 6.93 22.26 1.01
C GLU A 7 6.49 20.90 1.57
N MET A 8 5.19 20.57 1.42
CA MET A 8 4.64 19.30 1.86
C MET A 8 5.15 18.20 0.92
N MET A 9 6.46 17.95 0.99
CA MET A 9 7.14 16.94 0.21
C MET A 9 6.66 15.58 0.70
N LYS A 10 5.72 14.99 -0.05
CA LYS A 10 5.24 13.64 0.23
C LYS A 10 6.15 12.63 -0.44
N LYS A 11 6.25 11.47 0.20
CA LYS A 11 6.98 10.33 -0.35
C LYS A 11 6.01 9.40 -1.07
N CYS A 12 6.32 9.03 -2.31
CA CYS A 12 5.51 8.10 -3.07
C CYS A 12 5.51 6.72 -2.40
N LEU A 13 4.33 6.16 -2.12
CA LEU A 13 4.21 4.86 -1.46
C LEU A 13 4.71 3.68 -2.32
N ASN A 14 4.78 3.88 -3.64
CA ASN A 14 5.27 2.85 -4.57
C ASN A 14 6.78 2.90 -4.77
N CYS A 15 7.36 4.06 -5.10
CA CYS A 15 8.77 4.19 -5.47
C CYS A 15 9.65 4.91 -4.44
N GLY A 16 9.05 5.50 -3.41
CA GLY A 16 9.78 6.23 -2.39
C GLY A 16 10.34 7.60 -2.80
N LYS A 17 10.05 8.08 -4.01
CA LYS A 17 10.47 9.41 -4.48
C LYS A 17 9.71 10.52 -3.74
N GLN A 18 10.40 11.58 -3.36
CA GLN A 18 9.75 12.81 -2.87
C GLN A 18 9.12 13.57 -4.04
N PHE A 19 7.89 14.03 -3.85
CA PHE A 19 7.17 14.81 -4.85
C PHE A 19 6.29 15.83 -4.16
N ASP A 20 6.05 16.94 -4.86
CA ASP A 20 5.13 17.97 -4.40
C ASP A 20 3.70 17.53 -4.71
N GLY A 21 2.95 17.24 -3.66
CA GLY A 21 1.63 16.62 -3.78
C GLY A 21 0.82 16.84 -2.54
N VAL A 22 0.02 17.90 -2.53
CA VAL A 22 -0.86 18.21 -1.39
C VAL A 22 -1.86 17.08 -1.14
N GLU A 23 -2.45 16.50 -2.20
CA GLU A 23 -3.51 15.49 -2.08
C GLU A 23 -3.14 14.11 -2.65
N ARG A 24 -2.03 14.00 -3.37
CA ARG A 24 -1.64 12.75 -4.03
C ARG A 24 -0.75 11.89 -3.11
N LYS A 25 -0.96 10.57 -3.13
CA LYS A 25 -0.15 9.56 -2.41
C LYS A 25 0.98 8.98 -3.28
N PHE A 26 0.91 9.22 -4.58
CA PHE A 26 1.84 8.69 -5.57
C PHE A 26 2.35 9.82 -6.47
N CYS A 27 3.62 9.73 -6.87
CA CYS A 27 4.24 10.72 -7.76
C CYS A 27 3.68 10.69 -9.19
N SER A 28 3.03 9.59 -9.60
CA SER A 28 2.42 9.43 -10.92
C SER A 28 1.30 8.39 -10.86
N TRP A 29 0.40 8.43 -11.85
CA TRP A 29 -0.66 7.43 -12.01
C TRP A 29 -0.11 6.01 -12.20
N GLN A 30 1.03 5.86 -12.87
CA GLN A 30 1.71 4.57 -13.02
C GLN A 30 2.13 3.96 -11.68
N CYS A 31 2.57 4.79 -10.72
CA CYS A 31 2.90 4.33 -9.37
C CYS A 31 1.67 3.90 -8.59
N ASP A 32 0.53 4.56 -8.78
CA ASP A 32 -0.75 4.16 -8.17
C ASP A 32 -1.20 2.78 -8.67
N GLU A 33 -1.20 2.58 -9.99
CA GLU A 33 -1.61 1.30 -10.60
C GLU A 33 -0.67 0.14 -10.23
N ASN A 34 0.65 0.37 -10.21
CA ASN A 34 1.60 -0.65 -9.78
C ASN A 34 1.40 -1.03 -8.31
N TYR A 35 1.15 -0.05 -7.44
CA TYR A 35 0.91 -0.29 -6.03
C TYR A 35 -0.36 -1.14 -5.81
N LYS A 36 -1.45 -0.84 -6.54
CA LYS A 36 -2.69 -1.65 -6.51
C LYS A 36 -2.45 -3.08 -6.97
N LYS A 37 -1.67 -3.29 -8.04
CA LYS A 37 -1.34 -4.64 -8.53
C LYS A 37 -0.56 -5.45 -7.48
N VAL A 38 0.47 -4.85 -6.88
CA VAL A 38 1.26 -5.49 -5.83
C VAL A 38 0.40 -5.82 -4.62
N LEU A 39 -0.49 -4.92 -4.21
CA LEU A 39 -1.43 -5.19 -3.11
C LEU A 39 -2.34 -6.38 -3.40
N ARG A 40 -2.91 -6.48 -4.61
CA ARG A 40 -3.72 -7.63 -5.01
C ARG A 40 -2.92 -8.93 -4.91
N THR A 41 -1.72 -8.97 -5.49
CA THR A 41 -0.84 -10.15 -5.42
C THR A 41 -0.49 -10.54 -3.98
N LYS A 42 -0.25 -9.57 -3.08
CA LYS A 42 0.00 -9.85 -1.67
C LYS A 42 -1.21 -10.43 -0.95
N ILE A 43 -2.41 -9.97 -1.29
CA ILE A 43 -3.67 -10.51 -0.74
C ILE A 43 -3.87 -11.94 -1.24
N ASP A 44 -3.69 -12.19 -2.54
CA ASP A 44 -3.76 -13.54 -3.12
C ASP A 44 -2.72 -14.50 -2.50
N ASP A 45 -1.48 -14.03 -2.29
CA ASP A 45 -0.42 -14.82 -1.64
C ASP A 45 -0.75 -15.12 -0.17
N ALA A 46 -1.31 -14.15 0.55
CA ALA A 46 -1.77 -14.34 1.93
C ALA A 46 -2.93 -15.35 2.02
N ILE A 47 -3.93 -15.24 1.14
CA ILE A 47 -5.06 -16.20 1.06
C ILE A 47 -4.57 -17.60 0.68
N SER A 48 -3.64 -17.69 -0.28
CA SER A 48 -3.08 -18.97 -0.72
C SER A 48 -2.31 -19.68 0.39
N LYS A 49 -1.62 -18.93 1.24
CA LYS A 49 -0.88 -19.46 2.39
C LYS A 49 -1.76 -19.85 3.58
N ASP A 50 -3.01 -19.41 3.60
CA ASP A 50 -3.97 -19.69 4.69
C ASP A 50 -4.92 -20.87 4.40
N LYS A 51 -4.56 -21.73 3.43
CA LYS A 51 -5.30 -22.97 3.09
C LYS A 51 -5.42 -23.99 4.24
N GLY A 52 -4.91 -23.70 5.43
CA GLY A 52 -4.96 -24.58 6.60
C GLY A 52 -5.77 -24.07 7.80
N HIS A 53 -6.47 -22.92 7.73
CA HIS A 53 -7.17 -22.36 8.91
C HIS A 53 -8.71 -22.36 8.84
N THR A 54 -9.33 -23.22 8.02
CA THR A 54 -10.80 -23.34 8.00
C THR A 54 -11.35 -24.73 8.34
N ASP A 55 -10.51 -25.74 8.62
CA ASP A 55 -10.99 -27.11 8.91
C ASP A 55 -11.23 -27.42 10.41
N SER A 56 -11.11 -26.43 11.32
CA SER A 56 -11.25 -26.67 12.78
C SER A 56 -12.40 -25.92 13.47
N LEU A 57 -13.44 -25.50 12.73
CA LEU A 57 -14.68 -24.99 13.32
C LEU A 57 -15.88 -25.82 12.86
N SER A 58 -15.85 -27.11 13.16
CA SER A 58 -17.03 -27.99 13.03
C SER A 58 -16.94 -29.18 13.99
N LYS A 59 -16.54 -28.95 15.25
CA LYS A 59 -16.71 -29.96 16.31
C LYS A 59 -16.93 -29.30 17.68
N ASP A 60 -18.07 -28.63 17.84
CA ASP A 60 -18.67 -28.47 19.16
C ASP A 60 -20.15 -28.84 19.07
N LYS A 61 -20.35 -30.15 19.31
CA LYS A 61 -21.46 -30.83 19.99
C LYS A 61 -22.86 -30.89 19.37
#